data_AF-A0A502END6-F1
#
_entry.id   AF-A0A502END6-F1
#
_cell.length_a   1.000
_cell.length_b   1.000
_cell.length_c   1.000
_cell.angle_alpha   90.00
_cell.angle_beta   90.00
_cell.angle_gamma   90.00
#
_symmetry.space_group_name_H-M   'P 1'
#
loop_
_entity.id
_entity.type
_entity.pdbx_description
1 polymer ?
#
loop_
_entity_poly.entity_id
_entity_poly.type
_entity_poly.pdbx_seq_one_letter_code
_entity_poly.pdbx_strand_id
1 'polypeptide(L)' 'MFISIAFQNPSRIDGVKIDFDEEWVHLRKSNTEPIIRIYTESSSNDSADRLAIRFITEIKNLI' A
#
# COMPACT_ATOMS: atom_id res chain seq x y z
N MET A 1 -17.86 4.97 -11.04
CA MET A 1 -17.74 4.60 -9.62
C MET A 1 -16.48 5.26 -9.09
N PHE A 2 -16.60 6.38 -8.38
CA PHE A 2 -15.45 7.06 -7.77
C PHE A 2 -15.31 6.55 -6.35
N ILE A 3 -14.28 5.75 -6.09
CA ILE A 3 -13.93 5.35 -4.74
C ILE A 3 -13.21 6.55 -4.12
N SER A 4 -13.94 7.35 -3.33
CA SER A 4 -13.35 8.45 -2.57
C SER A 4 -12.79 7.87 -1.28
N ILE A 5 -11.47 7.61 -1.25
CA ILE A 5 -10.73 7.34 -0.02
C ILE A 5 -10.11 8.67 0.37
N ALA A 6 -10.46 9.19 1.55
CA ALA A 6 -9.82 10.36 2.12
C ALA A 6 -8.39 9.98 2.50
N PHE A 7 -7.43 10.24 1.61
CA PHE A 7 -6.02 10.08 1.91
C PHE A 7 -5.53 11.33 2.64
N GLN A 8 -4.90 11.17 3.80
CA GLN A 8 -3.91 12.17 4.21
C GLN A 8 -2.75 12.06 3.23
N ASN A 9 -2.51 13.12 2.46
CA ASN A 9 -1.60 13.24 1.30
C ASN A 9 -0.56 12.09 1.14
N PRO A 10 -0.69 11.22 0.12
CA PRO A 10 0.26 10.13 -0.07
C PRO A 10 1.65 10.67 -0.40
N SER A 11 2.67 10.16 0.28
CA SER A 11 4.07 10.51 -0.01
C SER A 11 4.54 9.82 -1.28
N ARG A 12 5.23 10.58 -2.13
CA ARG A 12 5.71 10.16 -3.45
C ARG A 12 7.25 10.14 -3.59
N ILE A 13 7.96 10.27 -2.48
CA ILE A 13 9.43 10.46 -2.47
C ILE A 13 10.15 9.16 -2.87
N ASP A 14 9.67 8.00 -2.41
CA ASP A 14 10.29 6.69 -2.69
C ASP A 14 9.20 5.63 -2.98
N GLY A 15 8.44 5.83 -4.06
CA GLY A 15 7.25 5.04 -4.36
C GLY A 15 5.97 5.73 -3.90
N VAL A 16 4.99 4.99 -3.42
CA VAL A 16 3.72 5.54 -2.90
C VAL A 16 3.52 5.05 -1.48
N LYS A 17 3.63 5.94 -0.50
CA LYS A 17 3.25 5.67 0.89
C LYS A 17 1.89 6.29 1.18
N ILE A 18 1.02 5.52 1.79
CA ILE A 18 -0.31 5.93 2.22
C ILE A 18 -0.38 5.69 3.72
N ASP A 19 -0.56 6.78 4.47
CA ASP A 19 -0.77 6.75 5.91
C ASP A 19 -2.27 6.88 6.21
N PHE A 20 -2.80 5.92 6.97
CA PHE A 20 -4.13 5.95 7.58
C PHE A 20 -3.98 6.27 9.07
N ASP A 21 -5.10 6.39 9.79
CA ASP A 21 -5.08 6.80 11.20
C ASP A 21 -4.33 5.81 12.12
N GLU A 22 -4.41 4.50 11.85
CA GLU A 22 -3.81 3.43 12.67
C GLU A 22 -2.88 2.48 11.90
N GLU A 23 -2.73 2.68 10.59
CA GLU A 23 -2.00 1.78 9.71
C GLU A 23 -1.41 2.52 8.52
N TRP A 24 -0.43 1.91 7.86
CA TRP A 24 0.13 2.48 6.63
C TRP A 24 0.54 1.38 5.65
N VAL A 25 0.56 1.74 4.37
CA VAL A 25 1.09 0.91 3.29
C VAL A 25 2.13 1.69 2.49
N HIS A 26 3.21 1.03 2.11
CA HIS A 26 4.25 1.59 1.26
C HIS A 26 4.53 0.69 0.07
N LEU A 27 4.26 1.20 -1.12
CA LEU A 27 4.49 0.56 -2.40
C LEU A 27 5.76 1.11 -3.02
N ARG A 28 6.72 0.24 -3.34
CA ARG A 28 8.01 0.66 -3.90
C ARG A 28 8.46 -0.27 -5.02
N LYS A 29 9.00 0.29 -6.11
CA LYS A 29 9.73 -0.51 -7.11
C LYS A 29 11.07 -0.97 -6.52
N SER A 30 11.42 -2.24 -6.70
CA SER A 30 12.76 -2.70 -6.34
C SER A 30 13.83 -2.07 -7.23
N ASN A 31 14.92 -1.61 -6.61
CA ASN A 31 16.06 -1.05 -7.33
C ASN A 31 16.95 -2.12 -7.98
N THR A 32 16.89 -3.36 -7.50
CA THR A 32 17.80 -4.45 -7.90
C THR A 32 17.11 -5.60 -8.62
N GLU A 33 15.79 -5.68 -8.53
CA GLU A 33 15.00 -6.81 -9.06
C GLU A 33 13.76 -6.27 -9.78
N PRO A 34 13.23 -6.98 -10.79
CA PRO A 34 12.03 -6.56 -11.51
C PRO A 34 10.74 -6.88 -10.72
N ILE A 35 10.66 -6.41 -9.47
CA ILE A 35 9.52 -6.64 -8.56
C ILE A 35 9.03 -5.34 -7.92
N ILE A 36 7.77 -5.35 -7.47
CA ILE A 36 7.19 -4.32 -6.60
C ILE A 36 7.18 -4.86 -5.17
N ARG A 37 7.69 -4.08 -4.23
CA ARG A 37 7.64 -4.37 -2.79
C ARG A 37 6.47 -3.63 -2.15
N ILE A 38 5.81 -4.32 -1.23
CA ILE A 38 4.67 -3.80 -0.47
C ILE A 38 5.02 -4.00 1.00
N TYR A 39 5.06 -2.91 1.75
CA TYR A 39 5.23 -2.92 3.20
C TYR A 39 3.94 -2.45 3.84
N THR A 40 3.50 -3.14 4.88
CA THR A 40 2.29 -2.79 5.63
C THR A 40 2.57 -2.88 7.11
N GLU A 41 2.04 -1.92 7.85
CA GLU A 41 2.07 -1.90 9.31
C GLU A 41 0.66 -1.54 9.79
N SER A 42 0.22 -2.22 10.84
CA SER A 42 -1.10 -2.06 11.43
C SER A 42 -1.03 -2.52 12.89
N SER A 43 -2.13 -2.40 13.62
CA SER A 43 -2.21 -2.75 15.05
C SER A 43 -2.01 -4.24 15.36
N SER A 44 -2.09 -5.12 14.35
CA SER A 44 -1.83 -6.55 14.46
C SER A 44 -1.20 -7.11 13.19
N ASN A 45 -0.53 -8.27 13.29
CA ASN A 45 -0.03 -8.97 12.11
C ASN A 45 -1.17 -9.34 11.15
N ASP A 46 -2.30 -9.84 11.67
CA ASP A 46 -3.44 -10.21 10.83
C ASP A 46 -4.03 -9.01 10.07
N SER A 47 -4.07 -7.82 10.69
CA SER A 47 -4.55 -6.61 10.00
C SER A 47 -3.55 -6.12 8.96
N ALA A 48 -2.25 -6.18 9.25
CA ALA A 48 -1.20 -5.86 8.28
C ALA A 48 -1.25 -6.81 7.07
N ASP A 49 -1.42 -8.12 7.30
CA ASP A 49 -1.54 -9.12 6.23
C ASP A 49 -2.78 -8.88 5.37
N ARG A 50 -3.93 -8.58 5.98
CA ARG A 50 -5.14 -8.20 5.24
C ARG A 50 -4.93 -6.94 4.41
N LEU A 51 -4.25 -5.93 4.96
CA LEU A 51 -3.92 -4.70 4.25
C LEU A 51 -3.04 -5.02 3.02
N ALA A 52 -2.03 -5.87 3.17
CA ALA A 52 -1.15 -6.26 2.07
C ALA A 52 -1.92 -7.00 0.97
N ILE A 53 -2.75 -7.99 1.33
CA ILE A 53 -3.56 -8.77 0.38
C ILE A 53 -4.53 -7.87 -0.37
N ARG A 54 -5.16 -6.91 0.31
CA ARG A 54 -6.03 -5.92 -0.32
C ARG A 54 -5.27 -5.15 -1.41
N PHE A 55 -4.13 -4.56 -1.07
CA PHE A 55 -3.36 -3.77 -2.05
C PHE A 55 -2.79 -4.62 -3.20
N ILE A 56 -2.37 -5.86 -2.94
CA ILE A 56 -1.99 -6.80 -4.01
C ILE A 56 -3.15 -7.03 -4.98
N THR A 57 -4.36 -7.22 -4.45
CA THR A 57 -5.56 -7.47 -5.25
C THR A 57 -5.93 -6.24 -6.09
N GLU A 58 -5.92 -5.05 -5.49
CA GLU A 58 -6.19 -3.80 -6.20
C GLU A 58 -5.21 -3.59 -7.36
N ILE A 59 -3.91 -3.80 -7.14
CA ILE A 59 -2.89 -3.66 -8.21
C ILE A 59 -3.14 -4.67 -9.33
N LYS A 60 -3.44 -5.92 -9.00
CA LYS A 60 -3.75 -6.96 -9.99
C LYS A 60 -4.98 -6.66 -10.83
N ASN A 61 -5.94 -5.90 -10.30
CA ASN A 61 -7.14 -5.50 -11.03
C ASN A 61 -6.94 -4.28 -11.94
N LEU A 62 -5.79 -3.59 -11.84
CA LEU A 62 -5.46 -2.41 -12.63
C LEU A 62 -4.58 -2.73 -13.87
N ILE A 63 -4.08 -3.96 -13.95
CA ILE A 63 -3.26 -4.49 -15.06
C ILE A 63 -4.04 -5.52 -15.87
#